data_AF-A0A7J5F4U4-F1
#
_entry.id   AF-A0A7J5F4U4-F1
#
_cell.length_a   1.000
_cell.length_b   1.000
_cell.length_c   1.000
_cell.angle_alpha   90.00
_cell.angle_beta   90.00
_cell.angle_gamma   90.00
#
_symmetry.space_group_name_H-M   'P 1'
#
loop_
_entity.id
_entity.type
_entity.pdbx_description
1 polymer ?
#
loop_
_entity_poly.entity_id
_entity_poly.type
_entity_poly.pdbx_seq_one_letter_code
_entity_poly.pdbx_strand_id
1 'polypeptide(L)'
;MRKEAMKKILFPFVLCASLAVAQESSPNADYYQTAYKLYGTALRAQLHQIIKDHTVVSYSSLYTHYQSTDNKPNGKVWDMYSDVPGGAPAYEYSHGQKTCGSYSKEGDCYNREHSWPQSWFNSQSTPSSDLFHVYPTDGYVNNRRSNYAFGVVGVASWTSSNGSKVGASFSPGYTGTVFEPINAYKGDFARSAFYMSVRYYGEDGGWSTSSGTNKSDLLPWYSAQLLKWHLSDTVSQKELNRNDAVFGIQHNRNPFIDHPEFAAEIWNTAAAPLVAAVTAPTLQSVVVDFTRYVDSTASVTAANFTLDHGIGSPASVEWGVNSDVSKLKLNVPALEPGTTYALQIKNLKSINAVTMPDTTVTFKTPGIASVRGERTLPAGFVLGQNYPNPFNPSTTIPFSVVTERPLTLTVYDMLGRIAARPAEGVYGAGEHRVTFDASALSGGIYYYRLDSRGESSKRKMLLLK
;
A
#
# COMPACT_ATOMS: atom_id res chain seq x y z
N MET A 1 74.20 -3.26 16.10
CA MET A 1 73.15 -3.03 15.09
C MET A 1 72.14 -4.17 15.11
N ARG A 2 71.01 -4.02 15.79
CA ARG A 2 69.79 -4.82 15.57
C ARG A 2 68.59 -3.91 15.81
N LYS A 3 67.75 -3.75 14.78
CA LYS A 3 66.48 -3.01 14.82
C LYS A 3 65.42 -3.94 15.42
N GLU A 4 64.74 -3.51 16.48
CA GLU A 4 63.50 -4.12 16.92
C GLU A 4 62.31 -3.51 16.17
N ALA A 5 61.44 -4.38 15.64
CA ALA A 5 60.22 -4.01 14.95
C ALA A 5 59.01 -4.24 15.87
N MET A 6 58.28 -3.18 16.18
CA MET A 6 57.02 -3.23 16.91
C MET A 6 55.89 -3.74 15.99
N LYS A 7 55.33 -4.91 16.30
CA LYS A 7 54.07 -5.41 15.72
C LYS A 7 52.88 -4.73 16.40
N LYS A 8 52.05 -4.00 15.64
CA LYS A 8 50.75 -3.51 16.11
C LYS A 8 49.70 -4.61 15.94
N ILE A 9 49.03 -4.96 17.03
CA ILE A 9 47.88 -5.86 17.07
C ILE A 9 46.61 -5.03 16.84
N LEU A 10 45.82 -5.36 15.82
CA LEU A 10 44.53 -4.73 15.54
C LEU A 10 43.41 -5.63 16.11
N PHE A 11 42.56 -5.10 16.98
CA PHE A 11 41.30 -5.73 17.41
C PHE A 11 40.20 -5.43 16.37
N PRO A 12 39.39 -6.41 15.93
CA PRO A 12 38.26 -6.15 15.04
C PRO A 12 37.07 -5.62 15.86
N PHE A 13 36.63 -4.41 15.55
CA PHE A 13 35.40 -3.83 16.07
C PHE A 13 34.25 -4.32 15.16
N VAL A 14 33.35 -5.14 15.70
CA VAL A 14 32.13 -5.57 15.00
C VAL A 14 31.12 -4.41 15.09
N LEU A 15 30.96 -3.68 14.00
CA LEU A 15 29.97 -2.60 13.89
C LEU A 15 28.62 -3.21 13.49
N CYS A 16 27.70 -3.27 14.44
CA CYS A 16 26.30 -3.63 14.23
C CYS A 16 25.61 -2.50 13.45
N ALA A 17 25.41 -2.67 12.15
CA ALA A 17 24.69 -1.71 11.33
C ALA A 17 23.17 -1.89 11.49
N SER A 18 22.53 -0.96 12.20
CA SER A 18 21.07 -0.78 12.18
C SER A 18 20.67 -0.20 10.84
N LEU A 19 19.99 -1.00 10.01
CA LEU A 19 19.37 -0.56 8.77
C LEU A 19 18.18 0.35 9.07
N ALA A 20 18.35 1.66 8.88
CA ALA A 20 17.23 2.58 8.75
C ALA A 20 16.68 2.44 7.32
N VAL A 21 15.50 1.84 7.19
CA VAL A 21 14.76 1.77 5.94
C VAL A 21 14.14 3.14 5.70
N ALA A 22 14.63 3.87 4.70
CA ALA A 22 13.96 5.07 4.20
C ALA A 22 12.75 4.64 3.37
N GLN A 23 11.54 4.99 3.82
CA GLN A 23 10.30 4.72 3.12
C GLN A 23 10.16 5.72 1.96
N GLU A 24 10.31 5.25 0.71
CA GLU A 24 10.03 6.05 -0.48
C GLU A 24 8.52 6.32 -0.58
N SER A 25 8.13 7.58 -0.76
CA SER A 25 6.75 7.93 -1.09
C SER A 25 6.43 7.42 -2.49
N SER A 26 5.54 6.43 -2.58
CA SER A 26 5.10 5.84 -3.84
C SER A 26 4.45 6.89 -4.77
N PRO A 27 4.64 6.79 -6.10
CA PRO A 27 3.92 7.56 -7.13
C PRO A 27 2.38 7.55 -7.01
N ASN A 28 1.84 6.70 -6.12
CA ASN A 28 0.42 6.46 -5.90
C ASN A 28 -0.22 7.42 -4.88
N ALA A 29 0.57 8.29 -4.22
CA ALA A 29 0.09 9.15 -3.14
C ALA A 29 -1.01 10.15 -3.57
N ASP A 30 -1.09 10.49 -4.86
CA ASP A 30 -2.16 11.34 -5.40
C ASP A 30 -3.41 10.53 -5.81
N TYR A 31 -3.21 9.33 -6.38
CA TYR A 31 -4.29 8.50 -6.93
C TYR A 31 -5.33 8.09 -5.87
N TYR A 32 -4.88 7.79 -4.65
CA TYR A 32 -5.76 7.43 -3.53
C TYR A 32 -5.95 8.55 -2.50
N GLN A 33 -5.53 9.79 -2.81
CA GLN A 33 -5.53 10.89 -1.85
C GLN A 33 -6.92 11.14 -1.25
N THR A 34 -7.97 11.03 -2.05
CA THR A 34 -9.35 11.23 -1.59
C THR A 34 -9.89 10.08 -0.75
N ALA A 35 -9.36 8.86 -0.92
CA ALA A 35 -9.67 7.70 -0.09
C ALA A 35 -8.84 7.66 1.19
N TYR A 36 -7.73 8.39 1.24
CA TYR A 36 -6.98 8.56 2.47
C TYR A 36 -7.95 8.99 3.56
N LYS A 37 -7.87 8.31 4.71
CA LYS A 37 -8.62 8.64 5.93
C LYS A 37 -10.08 8.22 6.02
N LEU A 38 -10.61 7.53 5.03
CA LEU A 38 -11.95 6.95 5.10
C LEU A 38 -11.89 5.50 5.58
N TYR A 39 -13.04 4.97 5.99
CA TYR A 39 -13.20 3.59 6.46
C TYR A 39 -14.59 3.03 6.14
N GLY A 40 -14.78 1.72 6.34
CA GLY A 40 -16.08 1.08 6.24
C GLY A 40 -16.78 1.39 4.91
N THR A 41 -18.07 1.73 4.99
CA THR A 41 -18.86 2.10 3.80
C THR A 41 -18.39 3.39 3.14
N ALA A 42 -17.85 4.35 3.89
CA ALA A 42 -17.33 5.60 3.34
C ALA A 42 -16.05 5.37 2.50
N LEU A 43 -15.11 4.55 2.99
CA LEU A 43 -13.92 4.15 2.23
C LEU A 43 -14.31 3.38 0.98
N ARG A 44 -15.22 2.40 1.13
CA ARG A 44 -15.71 1.64 -0.02
C ARG A 44 -16.34 2.55 -1.06
N ALA A 45 -17.19 3.49 -0.66
CA ALA A 45 -17.82 4.45 -1.57
C ALA A 45 -16.80 5.35 -2.26
N GLN A 46 -15.77 5.81 -1.55
CA GLN A 46 -14.75 6.68 -2.13
C GLN A 46 -13.78 5.92 -3.05
N LEU A 47 -13.33 4.74 -2.65
CA LEU A 47 -12.53 3.88 -3.53
C LEU A 47 -13.30 3.52 -4.79
N HIS A 48 -14.61 3.28 -4.68
CA HIS A 48 -15.48 3.16 -5.84
C HIS A 48 -15.42 4.42 -6.71
N GLN A 49 -15.57 5.63 -6.17
CA GLN A 49 -15.44 6.86 -6.98
C GLN A 49 -14.09 7.00 -7.69
N ILE A 50 -13.00 6.53 -7.06
CA ILE A 50 -11.65 6.58 -7.64
C ILE A 50 -11.50 5.59 -8.81
N ILE A 51 -12.05 4.38 -8.68
CA ILE A 51 -11.76 3.28 -9.61
C ILE A 51 -12.92 2.91 -10.55
N LYS A 52 -14.10 3.53 -10.38
CA LYS A 52 -15.31 3.21 -11.18
C LYS A 52 -15.09 3.41 -12.68
N ASP A 53 -14.40 4.47 -13.06
CA ASP A 53 -14.14 4.75 -14.46
C ASP A 53 -12.93 3.94 -14.92
N HIS A 54 -13.13 3.11 -15.94
CA HIS A 54 -12.06 2.33 -16.56
C HIS A 54 -12.35 2.14 -18.05
N THR A 55 -11.29 1.96 -18.83
CA THR A 55 -11.42 1.63 -20.24
C THR A 55 -11.92 0.20 -20.39
N VAL A 56 -13.13 0.05 -20.92
CA VAL A 56 -13.70 -1.26 -21.24
C VAL A 56 -13.04 -1.79 -22.50
N VAL A 57 -12.32 -2.90 -22.38
CA VAL A 57 -11.74 -3.62 -23.52
C VAL A 57 -12.70 -4.67 -24.07
N SER A 58 -12.46 -5.12 -25.30
CA SER A 58 -13.28 -6.17 -25.89
C SER A 58 -13.04 -7.53 -25.20
N TYR A 59 -14.07 -8.35 -25.11
CA TYR A 59 -13.94 -9.68 -24.49
C TYR A 59 -12.96 -10.61 -25.23
N SER A 60 -12.79 -10.42 -26.54
CA SER A 60 -11.82 -11.18 -27.35
C SER A 60 -10.38 -10.70 -27.14
N SER A 61 -10.15 -9.40 -26.86
CA SER A 61 -8.80 -8.85 -26.68
C SER A 61 -8.13 -9.25 -25.36
N LEU A 62 -8.88 -9.83 -24.41
CA LEU A 62 -8.34 -10.38 -23.16
C LEU A 62 -7.13 -11.30 -23.40
N TYR A 63 -7.19 -12.19 -24.39
CA TYR A 63 -6.08 -13.08 -24.73
C TYR A 63 -4.80 -12.35 -25.17
N THR A 64 -4.94 -11.18 -25.79
CA THR A 64 -3.80 -10.34 -26.15
C THR A 64 -3.23 -9.64 -24.91
N HIS A 65 -4.09 -9.13 -24.03
CA HIS A 65 -3.66 -8.44 -22.82
C HIS A 65 -2.93 -9.34 -21.81
N TYR A 66 -3.25 -10.65 -21.78
CA TYR A 66 -2.54 -11.62 -20.94
C TYR A 66 -1.04 -11.69 -21.21
N GLN A 67 -0.58 -11.31 -22.41
CA GLN A 67 0.84 -11.25 -22.74
C GLN A 67 1.60 -10.21 -21.90
N SER A 68 0.90 -9.18 -21.39
CA SER A 68 1.48 -8.17 -20.49
C SER A 68 1.01 -8.33 -19.04
N THR A 69 -0.20 -8.81 -18.79
CA THR A 69 -0.78 -8.87 -17.43
C THR A 69 -0.47 -10.20 -16.70
N ASP A 70 -0.36 -11.30 -17.44
CA ASP A 70 -0.32 -12.66 -16.90
C ASP A 70 0.77 -13.48 -17.63
N ASN A 71 1.98 -12.93 -17.69
CA ASN A 71 3.13 -13.53 -18.35
C ASN A 71 4.20 -13.95 -17.34
N LYS A 72 4.50 -15.24 -17.30
CA LYS A 72 5.55 -15.79 -16.44
C LYS A 72 6.93 -15.33 -16.92
N PRO A 73 7.96 -15.35 -16.04
CA PRO A 73 9.34 -15.05 -16.43
C PRO A 73 9.88 -15.90 -17.59
N ASN A 74 9.35 -17.12 -17.76
CA ASN A 74 9.70 -18.02 -18.88
C ASN A 74 8.91 -17.75 -20.17
N GLY A 75 8.09 -16.69 -20.22
CA GLY A 75 7.27 -16.32 -21.37
C GLY A 75 6.01 -17.16 -21.56
N LYS A 76 5.65 -18.01 -20.59
CA LYS A 76 4.41 -18.80 -20.59
C LYS A 76 3.26 -18.03 -19.95
N VAL A 77 2.04 -18.47 -20.22
CA VAL A 77 0.83 -17.97 -19.56
C VAL A 77 0.93 -18.22 -18.05
N TRP A 78 0.64 -17.21 -17.24
CA TRP A 78 0.60 -17.33 -15.78
C TRP A 78 -0.75 -17.85 -15.30
N ASP A 79 -0.98 -19.13 -15.55
CA ASP A 79 -2.20 -19.84 -15.17
C ASP A 79 -2.21 -20.22 -13.69
N MET A 80 -2.99 -19.50 -12.89
CA MET A 80 -3.11 -19.71 -11.44
C MET A 80 -3.77 -21.06 -11.06
N TYR A 81 -4.37 -21.78 -12.01
CA TYR A 81 -4.99 -23.10 -11.80
C TYR A 81 -4.10 -24.28 -12.19
N SER A 82 -2.96 -24.04 -12.83
CA SER A 82 -1.97 -25.09 -13.12
C SER A 82 -0.59 -24.78 -12.54
N ASP A 83 -0.30 -23.51 -12.23
CA ASP A 83 1.00 -23.10 -11.74
C ASP A 83 1.33 -23.70 -10.36
N VAL A 84 2.61 -24.02 -10.19
CA VAL A 84 3.20 -24.58 -8.98
C VAL A 84 4.39 -23.68 -8.59
N PRO A 85 4.19 -22.66 -7.73
CA PRO A 85 5.25 -21.72 -7.39
C PRO A 85 6.50 -22.42 -6.84
N GLY A 86 7.66 -22.13 -7.43
CA GLY A 86 8.93 -22.77 -7.09
C GLY A 86 9.09 -24.21 -7.59
N GLY A 87 8.11 -24.74 -8.33
CA GLY A 87 8.12 -26.08 -8.90
C GLY A 87 7.83 -26.10 -10.41
N ALA A 88 7.77 -27.31 -10.96
CA ALA A 88 7.37 -27.53 -12.34
C ALA A 88 5.88 -27.91 -12.39
N PRO A 89 5.02 -27.15 -13.09
CA PRO A 89 3.64 -27.55 -13.29
C PRO A 89 3.54 -28.75 -14.24
N ALA A 90 2.45 -29.51 -14.17
CA ALA A 90 2.22 -30.67 -15.02
C ALA A 90 2.11 -30.31 -16.52
N TYR A 91 1.72 -29.07 -16.82
CA TYR A 91 1.61 -28.50 -18.15
C TYR A 91 1.71 -26.98 -18.08
N GLU A 92 2.02 -26.34 -19.21
CA GLU A 92 2.02 -24.88 -19.38
C GLU A 92 1.51 -24.51 -20.76
N TYR A 93 1.02 -23.27 -20.89
CA TYR A 93 0.51 -22.74 -22.13
C TYR A 93 1.42 -21.64 -22.68
N SER A 94 1.61 -21.62 -23.99
CA SER A 94 2.13 -20.44 -24.70
C SER A 94 0.97 -19.50 -25.01
N HIS A 95 1.23 -18.18 -24.96
CA HIS A 95 0.23 -17.19 -25.33
C HIS A 95 -0.29 -17.41 -26.76
N GLY A 96 -1.61 -17.29 -26.94
CA GLY A 96 -2.28 -17.43 -28.24
C GLY A 96 -2.33 -18.86 -28.79
N GLN A 97 -1.91 -19.86 -28.01
CA GLN A 97 -1.95 -21.27 -28.39
C GLN A 97 -2.89 -22.02 -27.47
N LYS A 98 -3.71 -22.94 -28.00
CA LYS A 98 -4.65 -23.74 -27.19
C LYS A 98 -5.58 -22.87 -26.34
N THR A 99 -6.24 -21.89 -26.95
CA THR A 99 -7.36 -21.16 -26.33
C THR A 99 -8.68 -21.79 -26.77
N CYS A 100 -9.55 -22.22 -25.85
CA CYS A 100 -10.78 -22.90 -26.24
C CYS A 100 -11.94 -22.77 -25.23
N GLY A 101 -13.13 -23.18 -25.65
CA GLY A 101 -14.34 -23.22 -24.80
C GLY A 101 -14.82 -24.63 -24.44
N SER A 102 -14.09 -25.67 -24.85
CA SER A 102 -14.47 -27.08 -24.62
C SER A 102 -13.25 -27.89 -24.24
N TYR A 103 -13.31 -28.56 -23.10
CA TYR A 103 -12.18 -29.21 -22.43
C TYR A 103 -12.62 -30.56 -21.87
N SER A 104 -11.74 -31.56 -21.95
CA SER A 104 -11.99 -32.95 -21.54
C SER A 104 -11.13 -33.38 -20.36
N LYS A 105 -9.97 -32.72 -20.18
CA LYS A 105 -9.02 -32.92 -19.08
C LYS A 105 -8.18 -31.65 -18.85
N GLU A 106 -7.48 -31.62 -17.73
CA GLU A 106 -6.44 -30.62 -17.45
C GLU A 106 -5.35 -30.64 -18.53
N GLY A 107 -4.83 -29.47 -18.91
CA GLY A 107 -3.80 -29.32 -19.93
C GLY A 107 -4.29 -29.26 -21.38
N ASP A 108 -5.61 -29.37 -21.60
CA ASP A 108 -6.18 -29.31 -22.95
C ASP A 108 -6.03 -27.91 -23.56
N CYS A 109 -6.49 -26.88 -22.84
CA CYS A 109 -6.51 -25.50 -23.30
C CYS A 109 -6.71 -24.56 -22.10
N TYR A 110 -6.26 -23.31 -22.23
CA TYR A 110 -6.60 -22.28 -21.26
C TYR A 110 -7.77 -21.44 -21.76
N ASN A 111 -8.54 -20.89 -20.83
CA ASN A 111 -9.66 -20.00 -21.10
C ASN A 111 -9.63 -18.79 -20.15
N ARG A 112 -10.73 -18.04 -20.12
CA ARG A 112 -10.92 -16.86 -19.28
C ARG A 112 -11.68 -17.26 -18.03
N GLU A 113 -11.02 -17.18 -16.88
CA GLU A 113 -11.63 -17.39 -15.57
C GLU A 113 -12.13 -16.07 -15.01
N HIS A 114 -13.44 -15.98 -14.80
CA HIS A 114 -14.06 -14.88 -14.06
C HIS A 114 -14.04 -15.24 -12.58
N SER A 115 -13.02 -14.77 -11.85
CA SER A 115 -12.89 -15.06 -10.41
C SER A 115 -14.13 -14.61 -9.61
N TRP A 116 -14.81 -13.57 -10.08
CA TRP A 116 -16.21 -13.31 -9.77
C TRP A 116 -17.11 -13.89 -10.88
N PRO A 117 -17.85 -15.00 -10.66
CA PRO A 117 -18.54 -15.73 -11.73
C PRO A 117 -19.48 -14.87 -12.57
N GLN A 118 -19.51 -15.09 -13.89
CA GLN A 118 -20.42 -14.35 -14.78
C GLN A 118 -21.89 -14.48 -14.37
N SER A 119 -22.31 -15.64 -13.84
CA SER A 119 -23.66 -15.85 -13.33
C SER A 119 -24.04 -14.92 -12.17
N TRP A 120 -23.07 -14.34 -11.46
CA TRP A 120 -23.32 -13.44 -10.33
C TRP A 120 -23.60 -12.01 -10.81
N PHE A 121 -23.14 -11.63 -12.00
CA PHE A 121 -23.39 -10.31 -12.61
C PHE A 121 -24.22 -10.40 -13.91
N ASN A 122 -24.86 -11.55 -14.15
CA ASN A 122 -25.71 -11.80 -15.33
C ASN A 122 -25.02 -11.51 -16.66
N SER A 123 -23.73 -11.86 -16.79
CA SER A 123 -22.93 -11.70 -18.01
C SER A 123 -22.92 -10.28 -18.60
N GLN A 124 -23.09 -9.26 -17.75
CA GLN A 124 -22.90 -7.87 -18.17
C GLN A 124 -21.51 -7.66 -18.79
N SER A 125 -21.43 -6.87 -19.85
CA SER A 125 -20.22 -6.73 -20.68
C SER A 125 -19.04 -6.14 -19.91
N THR A 126 -19.27 -5.06 -19.15
CA THR A 126 -18.24 -4.35 -18.38
C THR A 126 -17.47 -5.29 -17.43
N PRO A 127 -18.11 -6.00 -16.47
CA PRO A 127 -17.40 -6.96 -15.63
C PRO A 127 -16.90 -8.18 -16.41
N SER A 128 -17.47 -8.51 -17.58
CA SER A 128 -16.99 -9.66 -18.36
C SER A 128 -15.59 -9.44 -18.94
N SER A 129 -15.14 -8.21 -19.15
CA SER A 129 -13.81 -7.89 -19.70
C SER A 129 -12.89 -7.12 -18.76
N ASP A 130 -13.24 -7.03 -17.47
CA ASP A 130 -12.39 -6.38 -16.47
C ASP A 130 -11.21 -7.28 -16.06
N LEU A 131 -10.02 -6.93 -16.55
CA LEU A 131 -8.77 -7.64 -16.31
C LEU A 131 -8.43 -7.77 -14.83
N PHE A 132 -8.95 -6.96 -13.91
CA PHE A 132 -8.64 -7.13 -12.48
C PHE A 132 -9.19 -8.41 -11.84
N HIS A 133 -10.16 -9.07 -12.48
CA HIS A 133 -10.72 -10.33 -11.97
C HIS A 133 -10.80 -11.45 -13.01
N VAL A 134 -10.52 -11.15 -14.28
CA VAL A 134 -10.50 -12.13 -15.37
C VAL A 134 -9.07 -12.61 -15.64
N TYR A 135 -8.81 -13.87 -15.34
CA TYR A 135 -7.49 -14.51 -15.43
C TYR A 135 -7.42 -15.51 -16.58
N PRO A 136 -6.26 -15.70 -17.23
CA PRO A 136 -6.06 -16.87 -18.08
C PRO A 136 -5.82 -18.09 -17.21
N THR A 137 -6.69 -19.10 -17.29
CA THR A 137 -6.50 -20.33 -16.51
C THR A 137 -6.84 -21.58 -17.29
N ASP A 138 -6.39 -22.74 -16.79
CA ASP A 138 -6.78 -24.03 -17.33
C ASP A 138 -8.31 -24.15 -17.43
N GLY A 139 -8.80 -24.45 -18.63
CA GLY A 139 -10.23 -24.48 -18.91
C GLY A 139 -10.97 -25.60 -18.18
N TYR A 140 -10.32 -26.74 -17.93
CA TYR A 140 -10.92 -27.84 -17.20
C TYR A 140 -11.00 -27.54 -15.70
N VAL A 141 -9.94 -26.98 -15.10
CA VAL A 141 -9.98 -26.53 -13.69
C VAL A 141 -11.01 -25.42 -13.51
N ASN A 142 -11.09 -24.46 -14.43
CA ASN A 142 -12.14 -23.44 -14.45
C ASN A 142 -13.54 -24.08 -14.49
N ASN A 143 -13.76 -25.06 -15.37
CA ASN A 143 -15.04 -25.79 -15.40
C ASN A 143 -15.39 -26.46 -14.08
N ARG A 144 -14.41 -27.08 -13.42
CA ARG A 144 -14.57 -27.69 -12.10
C ARG A 144 -14.89 -26.64 -11.03
N ARG A 145 -14.28 -25.45 -11.11
CA ARG A 145 -14.57 -24.32 -10.24
C ARG A 145 -16.02 -23.84 -10.37
N SER A 146 -16.59 -23.89 -11.58
CA SER A 146 -18.00 -23.54 -11.84
C SER A 146 -18.32 -22.10 -11.37
N ASN A 147 -19.43 -21.89 -10.67
CA ASN A 147 -19.77 -20.62 -10.03
C ASN A 147 -19.63 -20.68 -8.50
N TYR A 148 -18.84 -21.63 -7.98
CA TYR A 148 -18.64 -21.79 -6.56
C TYR A 148 -17.86 -20.60 -5.98
N ALA A 149 -18.29 -20.15 -4.81
CA ALA A 149 -17.55 -19.18 -4.04
C ALA A 149 -16.19 -19.76 -3.64
N PHE A 150 -15.19 -18.90 -3.47
CA PHE A 150 -13.94 -19.35 -2.91
C PHE A 150 -14.10 -19.68 -1.42
N GLY A 151 -13.42 -20.72 -0.95
CA GLY A 151 -13.49 -21.13 0.45
C GLY A 151 -12.48 -22.22 0.77
N VAL A 152 -12.46 -22.65 2.03
CA VAL A 152 -11.64 -23.78 2.47
C VAL A 152 -12.45 -25.06 2.28
N VAL A 153 -11.87 -26.05 1.60
CA VAL A 153 -12.50 -27.35 1.39
C VAL A 153 -12.15 -28.26 2.58
N GLY A 154 -13.17 -28.73 3.30
CA GLY A 154 -12.98 -29.72 4.37
C GLY A 154 -12.82 -31.13 3.82
N VAL A 155 -13.73 -31.50 2.91
CA VAL A 155 -13.71 -32.80 2.22
C VAL A 155 -13.76 -32.55 0.73
N ALA A 156 -12.68 -32.89 0.03
CA ALA A 156 -12.56 -32.69 -1.41
C ALA A 156 -13.37 -33.74 -2.17
N SER A 157 -14.23 -33.29 -3.07
CA SER A 157 -14.85 -34.13 -4.09
C SER A 157 -13.99 -34.22 -5.36
N TRP A 158 -13.08 -33.26 -5.54
CA TRP A 158 -12.11 -33.23 -6.64
C TRP A 158 -10.87 -32.41 -6.26
N THR A 159 -9.73 -32.74 -6.83
CA THR A 159 -8.45 -32.02 -6.65
C THR A 159 -7.72 -31.96 -7.99
N SER A 160 -7.25 -30.76 -8.36
CA SER A 160 -6.48 -30.53 -9.59
C SER A 160 -5.04 -31.03 -9.47
N SER A 161 -4.33 -31.11 -10.59
CA SER A 161 -2.89 -31.45 -10.60
C SER A 161 -2.02 -30.47 -9.80
N ASN A 162 -2.40 -29.18 -9.72
CA ASN A 162 -1.68 -28.21 -8.89
C ASN A 162 -2.09 -28.23 -7.40
N GLY A 163 -3.17 -28.92 -7.05
CA GLY A 163 -3.64 -29.09 -5.67
C GLY A 163 -4.81 -28.18 -5.26
N SER A 164 -5.38 -27.42 -6.19
CA SER A 164 -6.67 -26.73 -6.00
C SER A 164 -7.78 -27.75 -5.82
N LYS A 165 -8.84 -27.40 -5.08
CA LYS A 165 -9.87 -28.36 -4.67
C LYS A 165 -11.28 -27.84 -4.92
N VAL A 166 -12.19 -28.76 -5.19
CA VAL A 166 -13.64 -28.54 -5.07
C VAL A 166 -14.15 -29.47 -3.99
N GLY A 167 -15.08 -29.00 -3.15
CA GLY A 167 -15.69 -29.87 -2.15
C GLY A 167 -16.56 -29.12 -1.15
N ALA A 168 -16.98 -29.85 -0.12
CA ALA A 168 -17.79 -29.30 0.95
C ALA A 168 -16.99 -28.25 1.75
N SER A 169 -17.61 -27.10 1.98
CA SER A 169 -17.02 -25.99 2.72
C SER A 169 -16.68 -26.37 4.17
N PHE A 170 -15.49 -25.98 4.59
CA PHE A 170 -15.07 -25.86 5.98
C PHE A 170 -14.91 -24.39 6.42
N SER A 171 -15.22 -23.44 5.53
CA SER A 171 -15.22 -22.02 5.87
C SER A 171 -16.33 -21.72 6.90
N PRO A 172 -16.01 -21.08 8.04
CA PRO A 172 -17.02 -20.76 9.06
C PRO A 172 -18.17 -19.93 8.49
N GLY A 173 -19.40 -20.31 8.80
CA GLY A 173 -20.61 -19.61 8.35
C GLY A 173 -21.15 -20.01 6.98
N TYR A 174 -20.54 -20.99 6.30
CA TYR A 174 -21.04 -21.52 5.02
C TYR A 174 -20.85 -23.02 4.88
N THR A 175 -21.89 -23.74 4.46
CA THR A 175 -21.93 -25.21 4.37
C THR A 175 -22.13 -25.74 2.95
N GLY A 176 -22.09 -24.88 1.93
CA GLY A 176 -22.23 -25.30 0.54
C GLY A 176 -20.92 -25.78 -0.08
N THR A 177 -20.92 -25.95 -1.41
CA THR A 177 -19.72 -26.29 -2.18
C THR A 177 -18.86 -25.05 -2.41
N VAL A 178 -17.55 -25.18 -2.22
CA VAL A 178 -16.56 -24.13 -2.47
C VAL A 178 -15.44 -24.63 -3.36
N PHE A 179 -14.74 -23.69 -4.00
CA PHE A 179 -13.45 -23.92 -4.64
C PHE A 179 -12.34 -23.36 -3.76
N GLU A 180 -11.30 -24.17 -3.50
CA GLU A 180 -10.10 -23.76 -2.77
C GLU A 180 -8.91 -23.71 -3.73
N PRO A 181 -8.41 -22.53 -4.11
CA PRO A 181 -7.14 -22.43 -4.85
C PRO A 181 -5.97 -22.81 -3.94
N ILE A 182 -4.81 -23.11 -4.53
CA ILE A 182 -3.59 -23.33 -3.76
C ILE A 182 -3.21 -22.11 -2.92
N ASN A 183 -2.46 -22.33 -1.83
CA ASN A 183 -2.16 -21.28 -0.85
C ASN A 183 -1.50 -20.04 -1.45
N ALA A 184 -0.67 -20.20 -2.48
CA ALA A 184 0.09 -19.12 -3.10
C ALA A 184 -0.73 -18.15 -3.96
N TYR A 185 -2.04 -18.42 -4.14
CA TYR A 185 -2.95 -17.59 -4.93
C TYR A 185 -4.21 -17.19 -4.16
N LYS A 186 -4.28 -17.52 -2.87
CA LYS A 186 -5.45 -17.22 -2.04
C LYS A 186 -5.60 -15.70 -1.83
N GLY A 187 -4.49 -15.01 -1.66
CA GLY A 187 -4.41 -13.56 -1.54
C GLY A 187 -4.81 -12.85 -2.83
N ASP A 188 -4.31 -13.31 -3.99
CA ASP A 188 -4.66 -12.77 -5.31
C ASP A 188 -6.17 -12.79 -5.56
N PHE A 189 -6.81 -13.95 -5.34
CA PHE A 189 -8.26 -14.09 -5.51
C PHE A 189 -9.04 -13.28 -4.47
N ALA A 190 -8.53 -13.16 -3.23
CA ALA A 190 -9.15 -12.30 -2.22
C ALA A 190 -9.15 -10.83 -2.63
N ARG A 191 -8.01 -10.30 -3.09
CA ARG A 191 -7.88 -8.91 -3.56
C ARG A 191 -8.68 -8.65 -4.82
N SER A 192 -8.85 -9.65 -5.69
CA SER A 192 -9.74 -9.57 -6.86
C SER A 192 -11.21 -9.46 -6.44
N ALA A 193 -11.64 -10.25 -5.45
CA ALA A 193 -13.01 -10.20 -4.93
C ALA A 193 -13.30 -8.88 -4.20
N PHE A 194 -12.35 -8.37 -3.41
CA PHE A 194 -12.44 -7.04 -2.80
C PHE A 194 -12.56 -5.94 -3.85
N TYR A 195 -11.72 -5.99 -4.89
CA TYR A 195 -11.81 -5.07 -6.02
C TYR A 195 -13.18 -5.11 -6.66
N MET A 196 -13.72 -6.28 -7.02
CA MET A 196 -15.04 -6.40 -7.64
C MET A 196 -16.16 -5.83 -6.76
N SER A 197 -16.09 -6.09 -5.45
CA SER A 197 -17.05 -5.57 -4.47
C SER A 197 -17.03 -4.03 -4.36
N VAL A 198 -15.87 -3.40 -4.54
CA VAL A 198 -15.70 -1.94 -4.47
C VAL A 198 -15.93 -1.29 -5.82
N ARG A 199 -15.30 -1.79 -6.87
CA ARG A 199 -15.42 -1.24 -8.22
C ARG A 199 -16.88 -1.12 -8.61
N TYR A 200 -17.69 -2.17 -8.44
CA TYR A 200 -19.09 -2.17 -8.86
C TYR A 200 -20.07 -1.75 -7.76
N TYR A 201 -19.59 -1.15 -6.66
CA TYR A 201 -20.44 -0.70 -5.57
C TYR A 201 -21.45 0.35 -6.06
N GLY A 202 -22.75 0.04 -5.97
CA GLY A 202 -23.82 0.92 -6.46
C GLY A 202 -24.09 0.85 -7.98
N GLU A 203 -23.30 0.08 -8.74
CA GLU A 203 -23.50 -0.19 -10.17
C GLU A 203 -24.07 -1.60 -10.45
N ASP A 204 -24.50 -2.31 -9.41
CA ASP A 204 -24.84 -3.74 -9.41
C ASP A 204 -26.35 -4.00 -9.49
N GLY A 205 -27.13 -3.03 -9.96
CA GLY A 205 -28.60 -3.10 -10.00
C GLY A 205 -29.13 -4.37 -10.70
N GLY A 206 -28.43 -4.82 -11.75
CA GLY A 206 -28.75 -6.02 -12.52
C GLY A 206 -27.99 -7.28 -12.12
N TRP A 207 -27.32 -7.32 -10.96
CA TRP A 207 -26.57 -8.49 -10.49
C TRP A 207 -27.44 -9.40 -9.62
N SER A 208 -27.04 -10.66 -9.51
CA SER A 208 -27.73 -11.70 -8.75
C SER A 208 -27.11 -11.87 -7.36
N THR A 209 -27.91 -12.26 -6.37
CA THR A 209 -27.39 -12.82 -5.11
C THR A 209 -26.77 -14.19 -5.38
N SER A 210 -25.69 -14.52 -4.68
CA SER A 210 -24.91 -15.75 -4.86
C SER A 210 -24.60 -16.41 -3.51
N SER A 211 -23.82 -17.49 -3.54
CA SER A 211 -23.35 -18.15 -2.32
C SER A 211 -22.41 -17.30 -1.48
N GLY A 212 -21.62 -16.42 -2.11
CA GLY A 212 -20.65 -15.55 -1.44
C GLY A 212 -21.08 -14.10 -1.33
N THR A 213 -22.06 -13.65 -2.11
CA THR A 213 -22.34 -12.22 -2.29
C THR A 213 -23.82 -11.93 -2.38
N ASN A 214 -24.22 -10.73 -1.95
CA ASN A 214 -25.48 -10.12 -2.33
C ASN A 214 -25.19 -9.00 -3.33
N LYS A 215 -25.30 -9.29 -4.62
CA LYS A 215 -24.82 -8.39 -5.68
C LYS A 215 -23.33 -8.06 -5.43
N SER A 216 -22.91 -6.79 -5.43
CA SER A 216 -21.53 -6.38 -5.14
C SER A 216 -21.13 -6.52 -3.66
N ASP A 217 -22.09 -6.70 -2.74
CA ASP A 217 -21.79 -6.85 -1.31
C ASP A 217 -21.29 -8.26 -1.00
N LEU A 218 -20.15 -8.37 -0.33
CA LEU A 218 -19.67 -9.65 0.20
C LEU A 218 -20.49 -10.06 1.42
N LEU A 219 -20.98 -11.32 1.45
CA LEU A 219 -21.65 -11.87 2.62
C LEU A 219 -20.66 -12.00 3.80
N PRO A 220 -21.13 -11.93 5.07
CA PRO A 220 -20.25 -11.90 6.24
C PRO A 220 -19.25 -13.07 6.33
N TRP A 221 -19.69 -14.29 5.98
CA TRP A 221 -18.81 -15.46 5.98
C TRP A 221 -17.70 -15.33 4.92
N TYR A 222 -18.04 -14.77 3.76
CA TYR A 222 -17.16 -14.72 2.60
C TYR A 222 -16.13 -13.60 2.76
N SER A 223 -16.55 -12.41 3.19
CA SER A 223 -15.62 -11.31 3.51
C SER A 223 -14.64 -11.71 4.61
N ALA A 224 -15.10 -12.40 5.67
CA ALA A 224 -14.21 -12.92 6.72
C ALA A 224 -13.20 -13.95 6.19
N GLN A 225 -13.64 -14.85 5.30
CA GLN A 225 -12.76 -15.86 4.69
C GLN A 225 -11.72 -15.22 3.75
N LEU A 226 -12.13 -14.29 2.89
CA LEU A 226 -11.24 -13.57 1.98
C LEU A 226 -10.25 -12.69 2.76
N LEU A 227 -10.69 -12.05 3.84
CA LEU A 227 -9.82 -11.24 4.70
C LEU A 227 -8.74 -12.11 5.35
N LYS A 228 -9.10 -13.30 5.85
CA LYS A 228 -8.13 -14.26 6.39
C LYS A 228 -7.08 -14.64 5.36
N TRP A 229 -7.48 -14.90 4.12
CA TRP A 229 -6.56 -15.24 3.03
C TRP A 229 -5.67 -14.06 2.65
N HIS A 230 -6.24 -12.87 2.48
CA HIS A 230 -5.50 -11.64 2.22
C HIS A 230 -4.43 -11.33 3.26
N LEU A 231 -4.72 -11.56 4.55
CA LEU A 231 -3.75 -11.35 5.63
C LEU A 231 -2.68 -12.45 5.71
N SER A 232 -2.97 -13.66 5.21
CA SER A 232 -2.04 -14.80 5.25
C SER A 232 -1.14 -14.85 4.01
N ASP A 233 -1.63 -14.37 2.87
CA ASP A 233 -0.97 -14.36 1.57
C ASP A 233 -0.83 -12.91 1.09
N THR A 234 0.27 -12.28 1.51
CA THR A 234 0.55 -10.86 1.27
C THR A 234 0.79 -10.57 -0.21
N VAL A 235 0.59 -9.31 -0.62
CA VAL A 235 0.78 -8.86 -2.00
C VAL A 235 2.13 -9.29 -2.56
N SER A 236 2.10 -9.95 -3.71
CA SER A 236 3.29 -10.46 -4.39
C SER A 236 3.78 -9.52 -5.51
N GLN A 237 5.03 -9.68 -5.96
CA GLN A 237 5.55 -8.93 -7.10
C GLN A 237 4.76 -9.21 -8.40
N LYS A 238 4.22 -10.44 -8.55
CA LYS A 238 3.32 -10.79 -9.66
C LYS A 238 2.12 -9.86 -9.68
N GLU A 239 1.49 -9.63 -8.52
CA GLU A 239 0.31 -8.76 -8.42
C GLU A 239 0.63 -7.30 -8.64
N LEU A 240 1.75 -6.80 -8.12
CA LEU A 240 2.21 -5.43 -8.39
C LEU A 240 2.40 -5.20 -9.90
N ASN A 241 3.13 -6.11 -10.57
CA ASN A 241 3.36 -6.03 -12.01
C ASN A 241 2.04 -6.11 -12.79
N ARG A 242 1.13 -6.99 -12.38
CA ARG A 242 -0.18 -7.13 -13.00
C ARG A 242 -1.04 -5.88 -12.80
N ASN A 243 -1.01 -5.27 -11.62
CA ASN A 243 -1.75 -4.05 -11.31
C ASN A 243 -1.27 -2.88 -12.20
N ASP A 244 0.04 -2.73 -12.37
CA ASP A 244 0.63 -1.73 -13.27
C ASP A 244 0.28 -2.00 -14.75
N ALA A 245 0.36 -3.26 -15.18
CA ALA A 245 0.03 -3.65 -16.55
C ALA A 245 -1.45 -3.41 -16.87
N VAL A 246 -2.36 -3.77 -15.96
CA VAL A 246 -3.79 -3.51 -16.13
C VAL A 246 -4.08 -2.02 -16.09
N PHE A 247 -3.43 -1.23 -15.23
CA PHE A 247 -3.57 0.23 -15.23
C PHE A 247 -3.17 0.86 -16.57
N GLY A 248 -2.12 0.33 -17.22
CA GLY A 248 -1.73 0.76 -18.56
C GLY A 248 -2.78 0.49 -19.65
N ILE A 249 -3.73 -0.41 -19.41
CA ILE A 249 -4.77 -0.84 -20.36
C ILE A 249 -6.15 -0.25 -20.02
N GLN A 250 -6.54 -0.35 -18.75
CA GLN A 250 -7.87 0.00 -18.25
C GLN A 250 -7.91 1.32 -17.49
N HIS A 251 -6.76 1.93 -17.19
CA HIS A 251 -6.62 3.24 -16.53
C HIS A 251 -7.27 3.37 -15.14
N ASN A 252 -7.60 2.23 -14.52
CA ASN A 252 -7.92 2.13 -13.11
C ASN A 252 -7.02 1.09 -12.43
N ARG A 253 -7.08 1.03 -11.09
CA ARG A 253 -6.19 0.19 -10.28
C ARG A 253 -6.94 -0.61 -9.24
N ASN A 254 -6.38 -1.74 -8.82
CA ASN A 254 -6.88 -2.50 -7.68
C ASN A 254 -6.33 -1.91 -6.37
N PRO A 255 -7.16 -1.22 -5.55
CA PRO A 255 -6.70 -0.57 -4.33
C PRO A 255 -6.16 -1.56 -3.30
N PHE A 256 -6.58 -2.81 -3.32
CA PHE A 256 -6.18 -3.81 -2.33
C PHE A 256 -4.83 -4.44 -2.64
N ILE A 257 -4.28 -4.19 -3.84
CA ILE A 257 -2.89 -4.51 -4.20
C ILE A 257 -1.98 -3.33 -3.80
N ASP A 258 -2.39 -2.09 -4.07
CA ASP A 258 -1.60 -0.90 -3.74
C ASP A 258 -1.61 -0.54 -2.25
N HIS A 259 -2.74 -0.77 -1.60
CA HIS A 259 -3.06 -0.45 -0.21
C HIS A 259 -3.78 -1.65 0.43
N PRO A 260 -3.06 -2.76 0.70
CA PRO A 260 -3.65 -3.96 1.28
C PRO A 260 -4.34 -3.71 2.63
N GLU A 261 -3.96 -2.66 3.36
CA GLU A 261 -4.61 -2.22 4.59
C GLU A 261 -6.09 -1.85 4.39
N PHE A 262 -6.51 -1.37 3.21
CA PHE A 262 -7.89 -0.96 2.96
C PHE A 262 -8.88 -2.12 3.11
N ALA A 263 -8.46 -3.37 2.89
CA ALA A 263 -9.34 -4.52 3.08
C ALA A 263 -9.79 -4.65 4.55
N ALA A 264 -8.87 -4.47 5.49
CA ALA A 264 -9.21 -4.47 6.92
C ALA A 264 -10.02 -3.23 7.31
N GLU A 265 -9.75 -2.09 6.69
CA GLU A 265 -10.52 -0.85 6.95
C GLU A 265 -11.98 -0.91 6.48
N ILE A 266 -12.29 -1.74 5.48
CA ILE A 266 -13.67 -1.95 5.01
C ILE A 266 -14.34 -3.13 5.72
N TRP A 267 -13.68 -4.30 5.79
CA TRP A 267 -14.33 -5.56 6.18
C TRP A 267 -13.94 -6.08 7.57
N ASN A 268 -12.93 -5.52 8.24
CA ASN A 268 -12.63 -5.87 9.64
C ASN A 268 -13.39 -4.94 10.61
N THR A 269 -14.71 -5.09 10.64
CA THR A 269 -15.62 -4.25 11.42
C THR A 269 -15.64 -4.56 12.92
N ALA A 270 -14.89 -5.56 13.40
CA ALA A 270 -14.86 -5.96 14.80
C ALA A 270 -13.60 -5.50 15.56
N ALA A 271 -12.55 -5.07 14.85
CA ALA A 271 -11.29 -4.67 15.50
C ALA A 271 -11.32 -3.20 15.93
N ALA A 272 -11.26 -2.97 17.23
CA ALA A 272 -11.17 -1.64 17.82
C ALA A 272 -9.79 -0.98 17.54
N PRO A 273 -9.72 0.36 17.43
CA PRO A 273 -8.45 1.08 17.46
C PRO A 273 -7.72 0.82 18.78
N LEU A 274 -6.39 0.89 18.75
CA LEU A 274 -5.53 0.85 19.93
C LEU A 274 -4.67 2.11 19.96
N VAL A 275 -4.12 2.45 21.13
CA VAL A 275 -3.14 3.54 21.24
C VAL A 275 -1.79 3.01 20.76
N ALA A 276 -1.27 3.59 19.68
CA ALA A 276 0.04 3.25 19.12
C ALA A 276 1.18 3.94 19.90
N ALA A 277 1.00 5.22 20.24
CA ALA A 277 1.99 6.00 20.99
C ALA A 277 1.35 7.20 21.69
N VAL A 278 2.01 7.70 22.75
CA VAL A 278 1.68 8.99 23.37
C VAL A 278 2.97 9.78 23.57
N THR A 279 2.99 11.04 23.13
CA THR A 279 4.17 11.92 23.21
C THR A 279 3.78 13.30 23.72
N ALA A 280 4.71 14.04 24.31
CA ALA A 280 4.51 15.44 24.69
C ALA A 280 5.47 16.33 23.89
N PRO A 281 5.10 16.78 22.68
CA PRO A 281 5.99 17.60 21.86
C PRO A 281 6.29 18.97 22.50
N THR A 282 5.41 19.48 23.36
CA THR A 282 5.65 20.66 24.19
C THR A 282 5.17 20.43 25.62
N LEU A 283 5.50 21.33 26.54
CA LEU A 283 4.97 21.29 27.91
C LEU A 283 3.48 21.67 28.00
N GLN A 284 2.81 21.98 26.89
CA GLN A 284 1.39 22.35 26.85
C GLN A 284 0.60 21.50 25.85
N SER A 285 1.23 20.49 25.25
CA SER A 285 0.56 19.62 24.30
C SER A 285 1.00 18.17 24.45
N VAL A 286 0.02 17.28 24.38
CA VAL A 286 0.22 15.84 24.34
C VAL A 286 -0.39 15.34 23.05
N VAL A 287 0.32 14.48 22.32
CA VAL A 287 -0.14 13.87 21.07
C VAL A 287 -0.35 12.38 21.31
N VAL A 288 -1.57 11.92 21.07
CA VAL A 288 -1.96 10.51 21.11
C VAL A 288 -2.05 10.01 19.68
N ASP A 289 -1.34 8.94 19.36
CA ASP A 289 -1.37 8.26 18.06
C ASP A 289 -2.13 6.94 18.22
N PHE A 290 -3.00 6.61 17.26
CA PHE A 290 -3.80 5.40 17.27
C PHE A 290 -3.42 4.46 16.12
N THR A 291 -3.56 3.16 16.32
CA THR A 291 -3.29 2.14 15.30
C THR A 291 -4.29 2.19 14.14
N ARG A 292 -5.46 2.80 14.35
CA ARG A 292 -6.54 3.02 13.39
C ARG A 292 -7.26 4.32 13.74
N TYR A 293 -8.04 4.86 12.82
CA TYR A 293 -8.70 6.14 13.06
C TYR A 293 -9.85 6.00 14.06
N VAL A 294 -9.90 6.95 15.00
CA VAL A 294 -10.97 7.08 15.98
C VAL A 294 -12.10 7.89 15.35
N ASP A 295 -13.35 7.65 15.74
CA ASP A 295 -14.52 8.34 15.17
C ASP A 295 -14.49 9.85 15.51
N SER A 296 -14.28 10.71 14.52
CA SER A 296 -14.33 12.16 14.73
C SER A 296 -15.73 12.75 14.82
N THR A 297 -16.76 11.98 14.45
CA THR A 297 -18.18 12.37 14.50
C THR A 297 -18.86 11.90 15.78
N ALA A 298 -18.39 10.81 16.38
CA ALA A 298 -18.84 10.32 17.68
C ALA A 298 -17.90 10.76 18.81
N SER A 299 -18.25 11.87 19.45
CA SER A 299 -17.97 12.10 20.88
C SER A 299 -16.50 12.11 21.33
N VAL A 300 -15.53 12.46 20.48
CA VAL A 300 -14.16 12.75 20.94
C VAL A 300 -14.11 14.14 21.55
N THR A 301 -13.96 14.18 22.87
CA THR A 301 -13.98 15.38 23.69
C THR A 301 -12.88 15.31 24.74
N ALA A 302 -12.62 16.42 25.42
CA ALA A 302 -11.69 16.44 26.55
C ALA A 302 -12.07 15.44 27.66
N ALA A 303 -13.35 15.10 27.81
CA ALA A 303 -13.83 14.17 28.83
C ALA A 303 -13.39 12.71 28.58
N ASN A 304 -12.95 12.37 27.37
CA ASN A 304 -12.39 11.05 27.06
C ASN A 304 -10.98 10.86 27.61
N PHE A 305 -10.34 11.94 28.05
CA PHE A 305 -8.94 11.98 28.44
C PHE A 305 -8.81 12.51 29.87
N THR A 306 -8.01 11.83 30.68
CA THR A 306 -7.67 12.28 32.04
C THR A 306 -6.19 12.08 32.28
N LEU A 307 -5.50 13.17 32.61
CA LEU A 307 -4.11 13.16 33.06
C LEU A 307 -4.05 13.11 34.59
N ASP A 308 -3.05 12.42 35.10
CA ASP A 308 -2.73 12.38 36.53
C ASP A 308 -2.05 13.68 37.02
N HIS A 309 -1.39 13.63 38.18
CA HIS A 309 -0.73 14.80 38.80
C HIS A 309 -1.66 16.02 39.01
N GLY A 310 -2.96 15.77 39.23
CA GLY A 310 -3.95 16.82 39.45
C GLY A 310 -4.31 17.65 38.21
N ILE A 311 -3.82 17.27 37.02
CA ILE A 311 -4.12 17.98 35.76
C ILE A 311 -5.57 17.73 35.32
N GLY A 312 -6.05 16.49 35.40
CA GLY A 312 -7.41 16.14 35.00
C GLY A 312 -7.59 16.15 33.48
N SER A 313 -8.76 16.59 32.99
CA SER A 313 -9.05 16.62 31.56
C SER A 313 -8.27 17.73 30.84
N PRO A 314 -7.85 17.51 29.57
CA PRO A 314 -7.23 18.55 28.77
C PRO A 314 -8.19 19.73 28.54
N ALA A 315 -7.62 20.92 28.28
CA ALA A 315 -8.40 22.12 28.00
C ALA A 315 -9.18 22.01 26.67
N SER A 316 -8.56 21.37 25.67
CA SER A 316 -9.22 21.05 24.41
C SER A 316 -8.55 19.87 23.71
N VAL A 317 -9.27 19.29 22.75
CA VAL A 317 -8.78 18.23 21.88
C VAL A 317 -8.85 18.72 20.44
N GLU A 318 -7.72 18.73 19.78
CA GLU A 318 -7.57 19.07 18.37
C GLU A 318 -7.38 17.79 17.56
N TRP A 319 -8.18 17.67 16.50
CA TRP A 319 -8.06 16.59 15.55
C TRP A 319 -6.91 16.82 14.60
N GLY A 320 -6.06 15.80 14.50
CA GLY A 320 -4.95 15.77 13.57
C GLY A 320 -3.72 16.53 14.05
N VAL A 321 -2.54 15.98 13.75
CA VAL A 321 -1.24 16.61 14.00
C VAL A 321 -0.42 16.55 12.71
N ASN A 322 0.04 17.69 12.21
CA ASN A 322 0.76 17.78 10.92
C ASN A 322 0.00 17.08 9.77
N SER A 323 -1.31 17.30 9.70
CA SER A 323 -2.21 16.64 8.73
C SER A 323 -2.32 15.12 8.88
N ASP A 324 -1.90 14.53 10.00
CA ASP A 324 -2.13 13.11 10.32
C ASP A 324 -3.28 12.98 11.33
N VAL A 325 -4.38 12.33 10.95
CA VAL A 325 -5.60 12.24 11.78
C VAL A 325 -5.74 10.93 12.55
N SER A 326 -4.77 10.01 12.46
CA SER A 326 -4.62 9.00 13.54
C SER A 326 -4.17 9.65 14.84
N LYS A 327 -3.79 10.93 14.80
CA LYS A 327 -3.29 11.66 15.94
C LYS A 327 -4.33 12.64 16.46
N LEU A 328 -4.42 12.69 17.79
CA LEU A 328 -5.12 13.73 18.53
C LEU A 328 -4.11 14.56 19.28
N LYS A 329 -4.21 15.89 19.19
CA LYS A 329 -3.47 16.81 20.04
C LYS A 329 -4.36 17.24 21.20
N LEU A 330 -3.95 16.89 22.40
CA LEU A 330 -4.54 17.35 23.64
C LEU A 330 -3.82 18.63 24.04
N ASN A 331 -4.53 19.76 24.11
CA ASN A 331 -4.00 20.97 24.72
C ASN A 331 -4.19 20.87 26.22
N VAL A 332 -3.10 20.89 26.97
CA VAL A 332 -3.09 20.67 28.42
C VAL A 332 -2.55 21.90 29.12
N PRO A 333 -2.89 22.11 30.41
CA PRO A 333 -2.16 23.03 31.27
C PRO A 333 -0.65 22.74 31.24
N ALA A 334 0.15 23.73 31.65
CA ALA A 334 1.61 23.58 31.67
C ALA A 334 2.03 22.35 32.50
N LEU A 335 2.68 21.40 31.83
CA LEU A 335 3.28 20.21 32.42
C LEU A 335 4.68 20.53 32.94
N GLU A 336 5.10 19.78 33.95
CA GLU A 336 6.44 19.88 34.52
C GLU A 336 7.47 19.24 33.57
N PRO A 337 8.62 19.89 33.32
CA PRO A 337 9.67 19.34 32.45
C PRO A 337 10.32 18.07 33.01
N GLY A 338 10.55 17.08 32.15
CA GLY A 338 11.20 15.82 32.51
C GLY A 338 10.37 14.87 33.38
N THR A 339 9.13 15.22 33.68
CA THR A 339 8.19 14.46 34.51
C THR A 339 7.46 13.40 33.67
N THR A 340 7.17 12.26 34.28
CA THR A 340 6.37 11.18 33.64
C THR A 340 4.93 11.30 34.09
N TYR A 341 4.01 11.32 33.13
CA TYR A 341 2.57 11.41 33.35
C TYR A 341 1.88 10.13 32.88
N ALA A 342 0.74 9.81 33.49
CA ALA A 342 -0.19 8.80 33.00
C ALA A 342 -1.41 9.46 32.36
N LEU A 343 -1.73 9.04 31.13
CA LEU A 343 -2.92 9.43 30.39
C LEU A 343 -3.92 8.27 30.36
N GLN A 344 -5.09 8.47 30.96
CA GLN A 344 -6.23 7.57 30.80
C GLN A 344 -7.05 7.99 29.57
N ILE A 345 -7.41 7.02 28.75
CA ILE A 345 -8.20 7.17 27.53
C ILE A 345 -9.41 6.24 27.63
N LYS A 346 -10.62 6.80 27.58
CA LYS A 346 -11.86 6.05 27.80
C LYS A 346 -12.97 6.41 26.83
N ASN A 347 -13.89 5.48 26.63
CA ASN A 347 -15.12 5.69 25.86
C ASN A 347 -14.91 6.23 24.44
N LEU A 348 -13.74 5.93 23.84
CA LEU A 348 -13.50 6.21 22.43
C LEU A 348 -14.06 5.08 21.59
N LYS A 349 -14.48 5.41 20.38
CA LYS A 349 -14.96 4.44 19.40
C LYS A 349 -14.15 4.56 18.12
N SER A 350 -13.95 3.43 17.47
CA SER A 350 -13.65 3.43 16.05
C SER A 350 -14.75 4.18 15.33
N ILE A 351 -14.36 4.78 14.25
CA ILE A 351 -15.14 5.13 13.08
C ILE A 351 -16.33 4.19 12.71
N ASN A 352 -16.22 2.86 12.88
CA ASN A 352 -17.31 1.89 12.68
C ASN A 352 -18.11 1.60 13.97
N ALA A 353 -18.15 2.54 14.91
CA ALA A 353 -18.79 2.43 16.23
C ALA A 353 -18.26 1.31 17.17
N VAL A 354 -17.16 0.63 16.84
CA VAL A 354 -16.49 -0.34 17.73
C VAL A 354 -15.85 0.39 18.91
N THR A 355 -16.27 0.08 20.14
CA THR A 355 -15.69 0.66 21.35
C THR A 355 -14.23 0.23 21.55
N MET A 356 -13.35 1.21 21.75
CA MET A 356 -11.98 0.98 22.17
C MET A 356 -11.91 0.48 23.61
N PRO A 357 -10.97 -0.42 23.95
CA PRO A 357 -10.71 -0.75 25.34
C PRO A 357 -10.20 0.48 26.09
N ASP A 358 -10.73 0.72 27.29
CA ASP A 358 -10.19 1.71 28.20
C ASP A 358 -8.70 1.43 28.43
N THR A 359 -7.87 2.44 28.19
CA THR A 359 -6.40 2.28 28.16
C THR A 359 -5.75 3.35 29.03
N THR A 360 -4.68 2.99 29.73
CA THR A 360 -3.80 3.94 30.41
C THR A 360 -2.40 3.84 29.81
N VAL A 361 -1.85 4.95 29.33
CA VAL A 361 -0.51 5.02 28.72
C VAL A 361 0.32 6.07 29.44
N THR A 362 1.58 5.76 29.72
CA THR A 362 2.53 6.71 30.31
C THR A 362 3.35 7.41 29.23
N PHE A 363 3.61 8.69 29.40
CA PHE A 363 4.52 9.47 28.55
C PHE A 363 5.40 10.37 29.41
N LYS A 364 6.57 10.75 28.88
CA LYS A 364 7.52 11.64 29.56
C LYS A 364 7.59 12.99 28.84
N THR A 365 7.55 14.08 29.60
CA THR A 365 7.70 15.43 29.04
C THR A 365 9.16 15.72 28.68
N PRO A 366 9.40 16.64 27.74
CA PRO A 366 10.74 17.13 27.45
C PRO A 366 11.40 17.68 28.72
N GLY A 367 12.67 17.36 28.95
CA GLY A 367 13.44 17.97 30.03
C GLY A 367 13.75 19.44 29.76
N ILE A 368 14.19 20.17 30.79
CA ILE A 368 14.76 21.51 30.60
C ILE A 368 16.09 21.34 29.86
N ALA A 369 16.08 21.50 28.54
CA ALA A 369 17.32 21.68 27.80
C ALA A 369 17.90 23.06 28.16
N SER A 370 19.13 23.09 28.68
CA SER A 370 19.91 24.33 28.81
C SER A 370 19.91 25.05 27.46
N VAL A 371 19.35 26.26 27.42
CA VAL A 371 19.26 27.06 26.19
C VAL A 371 20.66 27.49 25.78
N ARG A 372 21.33 26.69 24.96
CA ARG A 372 22.26 27.16 23.93
C ARG A 372 21.62 26.75 22.61
N GLY A 373 21.22 27.75 21.82
CA GLY A 373 20.42 27.55 20.63
C GLY A 373 21.01 26.53 19.67
N GLU A 374 20.50 25.30 19.71
CA GLU A 374 20.73 24.33 18.66
C GLU A 374 19.62 24.50 17.63
N ARG A 375 19.97 25.22 16.57
CA ARG A 375 19.32 25.11 15.27
C ARG A 375 19.37 23.63 14.92
N THR A 376 18.23 22.93 14.91
CA THR A 376 18.16 21.51 14.56
C THR A 376 18.83 21.30 13.21
N LEU A 377 20.02 20.71 13.24
CA LEU A 377 20.79 20.42 12.05
C LEU A 377 20.16 19.21 11.35
N PRO A 378 19.92 19.28 10.02
CA PRO A 378 19.38 18.16 9.27
C PRO A 378 20.28 16.93 9.37
N ALA A 379 19.69 15.73 9.33
CA ALA A 379 20.34 14.45 9.60
C ALA A 379 21.38 13.96 8.55
N GLY A 380 21.81 14.77 7.58
CA GLY A 380 22.80 14.31 6.59
C GLY A 380 23.07 15.23 5.40
N PHE A 381 23.86 14.71 4.45
CA PHE A 381 24.02 15.25 3.09
C PHE A 381 22.89 14.68 2.21
N VAL A 382 21.82 15.44 2.01
CA VAL A 382 20.61 14.95 1.34
C VAL A 382 20.26 15.83 0.15
N LEU A 383 20.02 15.21 -1.01
CA LEU A 383 19.39 15.84 -2.17
C LEU A 383 17.90 15.45 -2.21
N GLY A 384 17.04 16.43 -1.98
CA GLY A 384 15.59 16.25 -2.04
C GLY A 384 15.05 16.29 -3.46
N GLN A 385 13.81 15.83 -3.61
CA GLN A 385 13.10 15.88 -4.88
C GLN A 385 12.72 17.34 -5.20
N ASN A 386 12.95 17.78 -6.43
CA ASN A 386 12.53 19.09 -6.89
C ASN A 386 10.99 19.21 -6.85
N TYR A 387 10.48 20.39 -6.49
CA TYR A 387 9.05 20.68 -6.44
C TYR A 387 8.73 22.02 -7.12
N PRO A 388 7.76 22.07 -8.05
CA PRO A 388 6.98 20.93 -8.56
C PRO A 388 7.83 19.93 -9.40
N ASN A 389 7.34 18.69 -9.57
CA ASN A 389 7.86 17.69 -10.52
C ASN A 389 6.73 16.72 -10.92
N PRO A 390 6.20 16.75 -12.15
CA PRO A 390 6.69 17.50 -13.31
C PRO A 390 6.59 19.03 -13.13
N PHE A 391 7.42 19.80 -13.82
CA PHE A 391 7.48 21.27 -13.65
C PHE A 391 7.43 22.00 -14.99
N ASN A 392 6.99 23.27 -14.99
CA ASN A 392 6.99 24.15 -16.15
C ASN A 392 7.04 25.64 -15.74
N PRO A 393 8.02 26.45 -16.19
CA PRO A 393 9.37 26.07 -16.58
C PRO A 393 10.33 26.03 -15.39
N SER A 394 9.85 26.33 -14.17
CA SER A 394 10.69 26.50 -12.97
C SER A 394 10.35 25.50 -11.86
N THR A 395 11.35 25.10 -11.08
CA THR A 395 11.22 24.19 -9.94
C THR A 395 12.18 24.58 -8.82
N THR A 396 11.87 24.20 -7.57
CA THR A 396 12.77 24.38 -6.43
C THR A 396 13.43 23.06 -6.07
N ILE A 397 14.76 23.04 -5.98
CA ILE A 397 15.55 21.86 -5.60
C ILE A 397 16.03 22.05 -4.15
N PRO A 398 15.48 21.30 -3.17
CA PRO A 398 15.93 21.34 -1.79
C PRO A 398 17.13 20.40 -1.57
N PHE A 399 18.10 20.83 -0.77
CA PHE A 399 19.19 19.98 -0.30
C PHE A 399 19.64 20.39 1.11
N SER A 400 20.29 19.48 1.83
CA SER A 400 20.79 19.75 3.18
C SER A 400 22.23 19.30 3.37
N VAL A 401 22.95 20.01 4.23
CA VAL A 401 24.34 19.68 4.60
C VAL A 401 24.53 19.80 6.12
N VAL A 402 25.22 18.83 6.72
CA VAL A 402 25.47 18.77 8.18
C VAL A 402 26.59 19.69 8.66
N THR A 403 27.51 20.03 7.76
CA THR A 403 28.68 20.87 8.02
C THR A 403 28.96 21.72 6.80
N GLU A 404 29.58 22.87 7.03
CA GLU A 404 30.06 23.72 5.93
C GLU A 404 30.94 22.92 4.97
N ARG A 405 30.57 22.93 3.68
CA ARG A 405 31.27 22.15 2.65
C ARG A 405 31.12 22.77 1.26
N PRO A 406 32.13 22.61 0.38
CA PRO A 406 31.98 22.92 -1.04
C PRO A 406 31.04 21.91 -1.71
N LEU A 407 30.10 22.38 -2.51
CA LEU A 407 29.19 21.53 -3.28
C LEU A 407 28.91 22.09 -4.66
N THR A 408 28.49 21.20 -5.56
CA THR A 408 28.02 21.54 -6.90
C THR A 408 26.76 20.74 -7.20
N LEU A 409 25.69 21.45 -7.57
CA LEU A 409 24.47 20.86 -8.12
C LEU A 409 24.50 20.99 -9.64
N THR A 410 24.53 19.86 -10.34
CA THR A 410 24.60 19.82 -11.81
C THR A 410 23.36 19.12 -12.37
N VAL A 411 22.76 19.70 -13.41
CA VAL A 411 21.65 19.13 -14.17
C VAL A 411 22.19 18.54 -15.48
N TYR A 412 21.71 17.35 -15.83
CA TYR A 412 22.10 16.57 -17.00
C TYR A 412 20.88 16.20 -17.84
N ASP A 413 21.05 16.16 -19.16
CA ASP A 413 20.07 15.59 -20.08
C ASP A 413 20.12 14.04 -20.10
N MET A 414 19.25 13.40 -20.90
CA MET A 414 19.20 11.94 -21.02
C MET A 414 20.47 11.32 -21.64
N LEU A 415 21.30 12.12 -22.31
CA LEU A 415 22.58 11.68 -22.89
C LEU A 415 23.74 11.89 -21.89
N GLY A 416 23.46 12.38 -20.69
CA GLY A 416 24.47 12.68 -19.66
C GLY A 416 25.25 13.96 -19.92
N ARG A 417 24.81 14.83 -20.84
CA ARG A 417 25.45 16.13 -21.09
C ARG A 417 24.97 17.13 -20.04
N ILE A 418 25.85 18.01 -19.60
CA ILE A 418 25.52 19.06 -18.63
C ILE A 418 24.58 20.08 -19.29
N ALA A 419 23.39 20.25 -18.72
CA ALA A 419 22.40 21.24 -19.15
C ALA A 419 22.51 22.53 -18.32
N ALA A 420 22.78 22.44 -17.01
CA ALA A 420 22.91 23.60 -16.12
C ALA A 420 23.66 23.27 -14.82
N ARG A 421 24.08 24.31 -14.08
CA ARG A 421 24.61 24.22 -12.71
C ARG A 421 23.91 25.22 -11.79
N PRO A 422 22.75 24.86 -11.21
CA PRO A 422 21.94 25.83 -10.46
C PRO A 422 22.60 26.31 -9.16
N ALA A 423 23.50 25.52 -8.57
CA ALA A 423 24.21 25.87 -7.34
C ALA A 423 25.67 25.39 -7.40
N GLU A 424 26.62 26.27 -7.10
CA GLU A 424 28.05 25.97 -7.03
C GLU A 424 28.71 26.89 -6.00
N GLY A 425 29.40 26.33 -4.99
CA GLY A 425 30.06 27.13 -3.96
C GLY A 425 30.18 26.43 -2.60
N VAL A 426 30.50 27.19 -1.57
CA VAL A 426 30.57 26.72 -0.17
C VAL A 426 29.24 27.03 0.52
N TYR A 427 28.61 26.00 1.08
CA TYR A 427 27.33 26.13 1.77
C TYR A 427 27.51 25.75 3.24
N GLY A 428 27.02 26.61 4.13
CA GLY A 428 27.01 26.38 5.59
C GLY A 428 26.04 25.26 6.00
N ALA A 429 26.18 24.79 7.24
CA ALA A 429 25.29 23.75 7.79
C ALA A 429 23.82 24.18 7.79
N GLY A 430 22.92 23.32 7.34
CA GLY A 430 21.47 23.58 7.27
C GLY A 430 20.80 23.09 5.99
N GLU A 431 19.52 23.44 5.86
CA GLU A 431 18.75 23.25 4.64
C GLU A 431 18.90 24.44 3.69
N HIS A 432 19.00 24.13 2.41
CA HIS A 432 19.14 25.09 1.32
C HIS A 432 18.12 24.78 0.23
N ARG A 433 17.71 25.81 -0.50
CA ARG A 433 16.80 25.69 -1.64
C ARG A 433 17.35 26.52 -2.78
N VAL A 434 17.37 25.93 -3.98
CA VAL A 434 17.74 26.65 -5.19
C VAL A 434 16.63 26.55 -6.22
N THR A 435 16.25 27.68 -6.79
CA THR A 435 15.29 27.74 -7.90
C THR A 435 16.02 27.44 -9.20
N PHE A 436 15.52 26.48 -9.98
CA PHE A 436 16.02 26.13 -11.29
C PHE A 436 15.00 26.50 -12.36
N ASP A 437 15.36 27.45 -13.22
CA ASP A 437 14.61 27.86 -14.40
C ASP A 437 15.11 27.10 -15.64
N ALA A 438 14.24 26.30 -16.24
CA ALA A 438 14.50 25.47 -17.41
C ALA A 438 13.83 26.00 -18.69
N SER A 439 13.44 27.28 -18.73
CA SER A 439 12.78 27.90 -19.89
C SER A 439 13.55 27.76 -21.21
N ALA A 440 14.88 27.68 -21.14
CA ALA A 440 15.77 27.47 -22.30
C ALA A 440 15.96 25.99 -22.71
N LEU A 441 15.38 25.04 -21.99
CA LEU A 441 15.55 23.60 -22.21
C LEU A 441 14.34 22.98 -22.94
N SER A 442 14.56 21.84 -23.60
CA SER A 442 13.48 21.06 -24.23
C SER A 442 12.72 20.24 -23.19
N GLY A 443 11.41 20.09 -23.34
CA GLY A 443 10.60 19.20 -22.49
C GLY A 443 11.13 17.76 -22.52
N GLY A 444 11.09 17.08 -21.38
CA GLY A 444 11.65 15.73 -21.23
C GLY A 444 12.27 15.46 -19.86
N ILE A 445 12.92 14.30 -19.77
CA ILE A 445 13.53 13.82 -18.53
C ILE A 445 14.94 14.40 -18.37
N TYR A 446 15.23 14.90 -17.17
CA TYR A 446 16.56 15.35 -16.75
C TYR A 446 16.96 14.65 -15.46
N TYR A 447 18.25 14.55 -15.23
CA TYR A 447 18.82 14.09 -13.96
C TYR A 447 19.58 15.24 -13.31
N TYR A 448 19.56 15.33 -11.99
CA TYR A 448 20.40 16.28 -11.26
C TYR A 448 21.18 15.58 -10.17
N ARG A 449 22.41 16.05 -9.97
CA ARG A 449 23.38 15.46 -9.05
C ARG A 449 23.97 16.54 -8.16
N LEU A 450 23.97 16.28 -6.87
CA LEU A 450 24.67 17.08 -5.87
C LEU A 450 25.97 16.37 -5.52
N ASP A 451 27.10 17.02 -5.78
CA ASP A 451 28.45 16.51 -5.52
C ASP A 451 29.11 17.31 -4.40
N SER A 452 29.78 16.64 -3.45
CA SER A 452 30.60 17.27 -2.43
C SER A 452 31.65 16.30 -1.86
N ARG A 453 32.93 16.68 -1.87
CA ARG A 453 34.04 15.91 -1.24
C ARG A 453 34.07 14.40 -1.56
N GLY A 454 33.67 14.01 -2.78
CA GLY A 454 33.63 12.61 -3.22
C GLY A 454 32.32 11.87 -2.95
N GLU A 455 31.39 12.48 -2.20
CA GLU A 455 30.01 12.02 -2.07
C GLU A 455 29.16 12.58 -3.22
N SER A 456 28.23 11.78 -3.74
CA SER A 456 27.26 12.23 -4.74
C SER A 456 25.88 11.68 -4.47
N SER A 457 24.84 12.49 -4.70
CA SER A 457 23.43 12.08 -4.65
C SER A 457 22.73 12.52 -5.92
N LYS A 458 21.86 11.67 -6.48
CA LYS A 458 21.22 11.87 -7.79
C LYS A 458 19.70 11.74 -7.68
N ARG A 459 18.99 12.53 -8.48
CA ARG A 459 17.52 12.50 -8.62
C ARG A 459 17.12 12.76 -10.08
N LYS A 460 15.86 12.46 -10.40
CA LYS A 460 15.25 12.64 -11.73
C LYS A 460 14.20 13.76 -11.67
N MET A 461 14.06 14.54 -12.73
CA MET A 461 12.96 15.50 -12.91
C MET A 461 12.37 15.42 -14.32
N LEU A 462 11.11 15.81 -14.46
CA LEU A 462 10.37 15.88 -15.72
C LEU A 462 9.97 17.33 -16.00
N LEU A 463 10.52 17.92 -17.06
CA LEU A 463 10.12 19.23 -17.57
C LEU A 463 8.96 19.05 -18.55
N LEU A 464 7.81 19.66 -18.24
CA LEU A 464 6.68 19.81 -19.16
C LEU A 464 6.88 21.06 -19.99
N LYS A 465 6.50 21.00 -21.26
CA LYS A 465 6.49 22.15 -22.16
C LYS A 465 5.09 22.42 -22.67
#